data_AF-A0A086P5H5-F1
#
_entry.id   AF-A0A086P5H5-F1
#
_cell.length_a   1.000
_cell.length_b   1.000
_cell.length_c   1.000
_cell.angle_alpha   90.00
_cell.angle_beta   90.00
_cell.angle_gamma   90.00
#
_symmetry.space_group_name_H-M   'P 1'
#
loop_
_entity.id
_entity.type
_entity.pdbx_description
1 polymer ?
#
loop_
_entity_poly.entity_id
_entity_poly.type
_entity_poly.pdbx_seq_one_letter_code
_entity_poly.pdbx_strand_id
1 'polypeptide(L)'
;MTLCELYEELKGWQSMIGSILGFAALTWGALYNYKLNRRRDDETRAKEALSVALGLYSEITLISKELVHLANSVGRWYLRTGISGGGLPAHFTESFVLPEATLFKALASKVGLLSPDILMPVARFYGYYGEAVTHFPHIVEDQDRKVGYGVEWVLDPAISAIDAVQPALREIERIGGISEPATMADLKTAREALALERDMRD
;
A
#
# COMPACT_ATOMS: atom_id res chain seq x y z
N MET A 1 51.19 -34.67 51.93
CA MET A 1 49.78 -34.40 51.59
C MET A 1 48.93 -35.29 52.47
N THR A 2 48.23 -34.71 53.43
CA THR A 2 47.36 -35.45 54.35
C THR A 2 45.98 -35.66 53.72
N LEU A 3 45.26 -36.71 54.14
CA LEU A 3 43.90 -36.98 53.63
C LEU A 3 42.92 -35.79 53.84
N CYS A 4 43.17 -34.96 54.85
CA CYS A 4 42.38 -33.76 55.11
C CYS A 4 42.60 -32.66 54.05
N GLU A 5 43.86 -32.41 53.66
CA GLU A 5 44.19 -31.43 52.61
C GLU A 5 43.54 -31.82 51.27
N LEU A 6 43.59 -33.10 50.92
CA LEU A 6 42.98 -33.63 49.70
C LEU A 6 41.44 -33.46 49.69
N TYR A 7 40.80 -33.64 50.84
CA TYR A 7 39.34 -33.50 50.96
C TYR A 7 38.88 -32.04 50.84
N GLU A 8 39.59 -31.10 51.48
CA GLU A 8 39.28 -29.67 51.36
C GLU A 8 39.45 -29.17 49.92
N GLU A 9 40.50 -29.64 49.24
CA GLU A 9 40.73 -29.34 47.82
C GLU A 9 39.58 -29.87 46.94
N LEU A 10 39.14 -31.12 47.16
CA LEU A 10 38.05 -31.74 46.41
C LEU A 10 36.71 -31.00 46.59
N LYS A 11 36.44 -30.52 47.82
CA LYS A 11 35.27 -29.71 48.15
C LYS A 11 35.31 -28.34 47.44
N GLY A 12 36.49 -27.72 47.36
CA GLY A 12 36.71 -26.50 46.59
C GLY A 12 36.41 -26.68 45.11
N TRP A 13 36.93 -27.74 44.50
CA TRP A 13 36.65 -28.11 43.11
C TRP A 13 35.16 -28.35 42.84
N GLN A 14 34.45 -29.02 43.76
CA GLN A 14 33.01 -29.26 43.62
C GLN A 14 32.22 -27.93 43.61
N SER A 15 32.55 -26.99 44.49
CA SER A 15 31.91 -25.67 44.52
C SER A 15 32.17 -24.87 43.24
N MET A 16 33.41 -24.90 42.74
CA MET A 16 33.80 -24.21 41.51
C MET A 16 33.05 -24.77 40.29
N ILE A 17 33.04 -26.10 40.13
CA ILE A 17 32.31 -26.78 39.04
C ILE A 17 30.81 -26.47 39.12
N GLY A 18 30.22 -26.52 40.31
CA GLY A 18 28.81 -26.17 40.52
C GLY A 18 28.49 -24.73 40.10
N SER A 19 29.35 -23.78 40.45
CA SER A 19 29.17 -22.36 40.07
C SER A 19 29.29 -22.13 38.56
N ILE A 20 30.24 -22.80 37.89
CA ILE A 20 30.42 -22.70 36.43
C ILE A 20 29.23 -23.31 35.71
N LEU A 21 28.77 -24.49 36.15
CA LEU A 21 27.60 -25.14 35.55
C LEU A 21 26.33 -24.32 35.77
N GLY A 22 26.13 -23.76 36.97
CA GLY A 22 25.02 -22.86 37.27
C GLY A 22 25.04 -21.61 36.37
N PHE A 23 26.21 -20.97 36.25
CA PHE A 23 26.38 -19.80 35.40
C PHE A 23 26.16 -20.12 33.90
N ALA A 24 26.69 -21.25 33.43
CA ALA A 24 26.50 -21.71 32.06
C ALA A 24 25.02 -22.01 31.77
N ALA A 25 24.32 -22.67 32.71
CA ALA A 25 22.89 -22.95 32.60
C ALA A 25 22.05 -21.66 32.54
N LEU A 26 22.35 -20.67 33.38
CA LEU A 26 21.68 -19.36 33.36
C LEU A 26 21.95 -18.62 32.04
N THR A 27 23.20 -18.60 31.59
CA THR A 27 23.58 -17.96 30.33
C THR A 27 22.87 -18.62 29.14
N TRP A 28 22.83 -19.95 29.10
CA TRP A 28 22.14 -20.70 28.05
C TRP A 28 20.64 -20.45 28.07
N GLY A 29 20.01 -20.47 29.26
CA GLY A 29 18.59 -20.16 29.43
C GLY A 29 18.24 -18.75 28.94
N ALA A 30 19.07 -17.75 29.27
CA ALA A 30 18.89 -16.38 28.81
C ALA A 30 19.01 -16.26 27.27
N LEU A 31 20.01 -16.91 26.66
CA LEU A 31 20.18 -16.91 25.19
C LEU A 31 19.03 -17.59 24.47
N TYR A 32 18.53 -18.71 25.02
CA TYR A 32 17.38 -19.41 24.47
C TYR A 32 16.11 -18.55 24.53
N ASN A 33 15.85 -17.90 25.67
CA ASN A 33 14.72 -16.98 25.83
C ASN A 33 14.81 -15.76 24.89
N TYR A 34 15.99 -15.19 24.73
CA TYR A 34 16.20 -14.10 23.78
C TYR A 34 15.87 -14.51 22.34
N LYS A 35 16.33 -15.71 21.92
CA LYS A 35 16.02 -16.25 20.59
C LYS A 35 14.52 -16.51 20.40
N LEU A 36 13.84 -17.01 21.43
CA LEU A 36 12.40 -17.25 21.39
C LEU A 36 11.62 -15.94 21.26
N ASN A 37 11.97 -14.92 22.08
CA ASN A 37 11.34 -13.61 22.02
C ASN A 37 11.54 -12.93 20.67
N ARG A 38 12.75 -13.02 20.10
CA ARG A 38 13.04 -12.48 18.75
C ARG A 38 12.09 -13.06 17.70
N ARG A 39 11.90 -14.39 17.69
CA ARG A 39 11.00 -15.06 16.75
C ARG A 39 9.55 -14.61 16.93
N ARG A 40 9.09 -14.52 18.18
CA ARG A 40 7.73 -14.06 18.50
C ARG A 40 7.50 -12.63 18.03
N ASP A 41 8.48 -11.74 18.22
CA ASP A 41 8.40 -10.35 17.79
C ASP A 41 8.34 -10.25 16.26
N ASP A 42 9.16 -11.03 15.56
CA ASP A 42 9.17 -11.09 14.09
C ASP A 42 7.82 -11.62 13.54
N GLU A 43 7.26 -12.67 14.14
CA GLU A 43 5.92 -13.18 13.79
C GLU A 43 4.82 -12.17 14.05
N THR A 44 4.90 -11.42 15.15
CA THR A 44 3.92 -10.37 15.49
C THR A 44 3.99 -9.24 14.48
N ARG A 45 5.20 -8.79 14.12
CA ARG A 45 5.40 -7.77 13.07
C ARG A 45 4.91 -8.23 11.71
N ALA A 46 5.12 -9.50 11.35
CA ALA A 46 4.62 -10.07 10.10
C ALA A 46 3.08 -10.06 10.06
N LYS A 47 2.42 -10.42 11.16
CA LYS A 47 0.95 -10.36 11.28
C LYS A 47 0.43 -8.92 11.21
N GLU A 48 1.10 -7.98 11.88
CA GLU A 48 0.76 -6.55 11.78
C GLU A 48 0.89 -6.04 10.34
N ALA A 49 2.01 -6.33 9.68
CA ALA A 49 2.25 -5.93 8.29
C ALA A 49 1.17 -6.50 7.35
N LEU A 50 0.83 -7.78 7.51
CA LEU A 50 -0.24 -8.41 6.73
C LEU A 50 -1.60 -7.75 6.98
N SER A 51 -1.93 -7.44 8.24
CA SER A 51 -3.19 -6.76 8.57
C SER A 51 -3.27 -5.36 7.93
N VAL A 52 -2.16 -4.62 7.93
CA VAL A 52 -2.08 -3.30 7.26
C VAL A 52 -2.25 -3.47 5.76
N ALA A 53 -1.57 -4.44 5.16
CA ALA A 53 -1.64 -4.73 3.73
C ALA A 53 -3.07 -5.08 3.29
N LEU A 54 -3.76 -5.95 4.03
CA LEU A 54 -5.15 -6.33 3.76
C LEU A 54 -6.12 -5.15 3.93
N GLY A 55 -5.89 -4.30 4.94
CA GLY A 55 -6.64 -3.07 5.10
C GLY A 55 -6.53 -2.17 3.87
N LEU A 56 -5.29 -1.87 3.46
CA LEU A 56 -5.03 -1.04 2.28
C LEU A 56 -5.59 -1.66 1.00
N TYR A 57 -5.48 -2.98 0.83
CA TYR A 57 -6.07 -3.69 -0.30
C TYR A 57 -7.57 -3.42 -0.45
N SER A 58 -8.31 -3.43 0.67
CA SER A 58 -9.76 -3.17 0.65
C SER A 58 -10.10 -1.73 0.25
N GLU A 59 -9.37 -0.75 0.78
CA GLU A 59 -9.57 0.67 0.45
C GLU A 59 -9.19 0.95 -1.01
N ILE A 60 -8.01 0.50 -1.43
CA ILE A 60 -7.53 0.66 -2.82
C ILE A 60 -8.51 0.04 -3.80
N THR A 61 -9.04 -1.15 -3.50
CA THR A 61 -10.02 -1.81 -4.37
C THR A 61 -11.30 -0.98 -4.51
N LEU A 62 -11.80 -0.40 -3.41
CA LEU A 62 -12.98 0.46 -3.44
C LEU A 62 -12.73 1.74 -4.24
N ILE A 63 -11.64 2.45 -3.93
CA ILE A 63 -11.23 3.67 -4.64
C ILE A 63 -11.03 3.37 -6.13
N SER A 64 -10.39 2.26 -6.47
CA SER A 64 -10.13 1.87 -7.85
C SER A 64 -11.40 1.67 -8.65
N LYS A 65 -12.46 1.10 -8.06
CA LYS A 65 -13.75 0.94 -8.74
C LYS A 65 -14.36 2.29 -9.11
N GLU A 66 -14.38 3.22 -8.17
CA GLU A 66 -14.91 4.57 -8.41
C GLU A 66 -14.03 5.35 -9.39
N LEU A 67 -12.71 5.23 -9.28
CA LEU A 67 -11.76 5.89 -10.18
C LEU A 67 -11.88 5.39 -11.62
N VAL A 68 -12.03 4.08 -11.82
CA VAL A 68 -12.29 3.48 -13.15
C VAL A 68 -13.65 3.93 -13.68
N HIS A 69 -14.68 4.00 -12.83
CA HIS A 69 -16.00 4.47 -13.23
C HIS A 69 -15.97 5.94 -13.69
N LEU A 70 -15.26 6.79 -12.95
CA LEU A 70 -15.01 8.18 -13.32
C LEU A 70 -14.24 8.28 -14.65
N ALA A 71 -13.09 7.62 -14.74
CA ALA A 71 -12.22 7.70 -15.92
C ALA A 71 -12.95 7.26 -17.20
N ASN A 72 -13.68 6.15 -17.15
CA ASN A 72 -14.47 5.70 -18.29
C ASN A 72 -15.64 6.64 -18.61
N SER A 73 -16.22 7.31 -17.62
CA SER A 73 -17.33 8.25 -17.86
C SER A 73 -16.84 9.55 -18.51
N VAL A 74 -15.70 10.08 -18.05
CA VAL A 74 -15.00 11.21 -18.68
C VAL A 74 -14.57 10.82 -20.10
N GLY A 75 -13.96 9.65 -20.28
CA GLY A 75 -13.53 9.16 -21.59
C GLY A 75 -14.69 8.98 -22.57
N ARG A 76 -15.81 8.37 -22.15
CA ARG A 76 -17.02 8.25 -22.99
C ARG A 76 -17.60 9.60 -23.38
N TRP A 77 -17.64 10.56 -22.45
CA TRP A 77 -18.13 11.90 -22.74
C TRP A 77 -17.25 12.58 -23.78
N TYR A 78 -15.92 12.51 -23.62
CA TYR A 78 -14.95 13.07 -24.55
C TYR A 78 -15.09 12.45 -25.95
N LEU A 79 -15.12 11.12 -26.05
CA LEU A 79 -15.26 10.42 -27.33
C LEU A 79 -16.59 10.73 -28.04
N ARG A 80 -17.67 10.96 -27.29
CA ARG A 80 -18.99 11.27 -27.86
C ARG A 80 -19.09 12.71 -28.36
N THR A 81 -18.51 13.65 -27.63
CA THR A 81 -18.69 15.09 -27.87
C THR A 81 -17.56 15.68 -28.72
N GLY A 82 -16.42 14.99 -28.77
CA GLY A 82 -15.21 15.43 -29.47
C GLY A 82 -14.59 16.69 -28.86
N ILE A 83 -13.53 17.20 -29.50
CA ILE A 83 -12.84 18.44 -29.07
C ILE A 83 -13.75 19.66 -29.09
N SER A 84 -14.71 19.70 -30.02
CA SER A 84 -15.65 20.82 -30.18
C SER A 84 -16.78 20.80 -29.14
N GLY A 85 -16.91 19.70 -28.39
CA GLY A 85 -17.83 19.59 -27.28
C GLY A 85 -17.33 20.45 -26.15
N GLY A 86 -17.98 21.61 -25.93
CA GLY A 86 -17.70 22.49 -24.79
C GLY A 86 -17.53 21.68 -23.50
N GLY A 87 -16.69 22.19 -22.61
CA GLY A 87 -16.15 21.48 -21.45
C GLY A 87 -17.18 20.75 -20.60
N LEU A 88 -16.65 19.93 -19.71
CA LEU A 88 -17.42 18.92 -19.01
C LEU A 88 -18.57 19.57 -18.23
N PRO A 89 -19.83 19.10 -18.34
CA PRO A 89 -20.96 19.76 -17.69
C PRO A 89 -20.78 19.81 -16.16
N ALA A 90 -21.21 20.90 -15.51
CA ALA A 90 -21.05 21.07 -14.06
C ALA A 90 -21.63 19.91 -13.24
N HIS A 91 -22.78 19.37 -13.64
CA HIS A 91 -23.45 18.25 -12.97
C HIS A 91 -22.62 16.95 -12.93
N PHE A 92 -21.58 16.82 -13.76
CA PHE A 92 -20.70 15.66 -13.71
C PHE A 92 -19.90 15.64 -12.40
N THR A 93 -19.42 16.80 -11.93
CA THR A 93 -18.71 16.87 -10.64
C THR A 93 -19.61 16.56 -9.46
N GLU A 94 -20.91 16.85 -9.57
CA GLU A 94 -21.91 16.50 -8.56
C GLU A 94 -22.23 15.01 -8.55
N SER A 95 -22.12 14.34 -9.71
CA SER A 95 -22.45 12.92 -9.87
C SER A 95 -21.32 11.99 -9.44
N PHE A 96 -20.07 12.46 -9.43
CA PHE A 96 -18.89 11.67 -9.10
C PHE A 96 -18.21 12.19 -7.84
N VAL A 97 -18.56 11.58 -6.70
CA VAL A 97 -17.89 11.85 -5.42
C VAL A 97 -16.84 10.77 -5.19
N LEU A 98 -15.57 11.12 -5.37
CA LEU A 98 -14.46 10.20 -5.13
C LEU A 98 -14.26 10.00 -3.60
N PRO A 99 -14.16 8.75 -3.12
CA PRO A 99 -14.08 8.46 -1.68
C PRO A 99 -12.74 8.89 -1.08
N GLU A 100 -12.75 9.52 0.09
CA GLU A 100 -11.50 9.89 0.75
C GLU A 100 -10.68 8.68 1.19
N ALA A 101 -9.35 8.76 0.99
CA ALA A 101 -8.37 7.77 1.45
C ALA A 101 -8.16 7.85 2.98
N THR A 102 -9.17 7.46 3.75
CA THR A 102 -9.19 7.57 5.21
C THR A 102 -8.27 6.54 5.89
N LEU A 103 -8.25 5.30 5.39
CA LEU A 103 -7.50 4.21 5.99
C LEU A 103 -6.00 4.37 5.77
N PHE A 104 -5.58 4.77 4.57
CA PHE A 104 -4.17 5.09 4.31
C PHE A 104 -3.64 6.19 5.24
N LYS A 105 -4.41 7.26 5.43
CA LYS A 105 -4.07 8.34 6.38
C LYS A 105 -3.98 7.80 7.81
N ALA A 106 -4.95 6.98 8.24
CA ALA A 106 -4.97 6.40 9.59
C ALA A 106 -3.81 5.42 9.84
N LEU A 107 -3.36 4.71 8.80
CA LEU A 107 -2.28 3.73 8.86
C LEU A 107 -0.89 4.31 8.52
N ALA A 108 -0.76 5.62 8.33
CA ALA A 108 0.50 6.27 7.92
C ALA A 108 1.69 5.98 8.85
N SER A 109 1.45 5.72 10.14
CA SER A 109 2.51 5.33 11.09
C SER A 109 2.95 3.86 10.95
N LYS A 110 2.20 3.04 10.22
CA LYS A 110 2.35 1.59 10.08
C LYS A 110 2.69 1.14 8.65
N VAL A 111 2.58 2.02 7.64
CA VAL A 111 2.94 1.68 6.25
C VAL A 111 4.42 1.28 6.09
N GLY A 112 5.31 1.74 6.98
CA GLY A 112 6.71 1.32 7.00
C GLY A 112 6.96 -0.15 7.37
N LEU A 113 5.92 -0.88 7.81
CA LEU A 113 5.99 -2.33 8.04
C LEU A 113 5.86 -3.14 6.74
N LEU A 114 5.40 -2.52 5.65
CA LEU A 114 5.19 -3.20 4.37
C LEU A 114 6.52 -3.41 3.65
N SER A 115 6.59 -4.45 2.82
CA SER A 115 7.74 -4.64 1.93
C SER A 115 7.80 -3.51 0.89
N PRO A 116 8.99 -3.16 0.37
CA PRO A 116 9.14 -2.15 -0.68
C PRO A 116 8.28 -2.44 -1.92
N ASP A 117 8.11 -3.73 -2.26
CA ASP A 117 7.31 -4.19 -3.41
C ASP A 117 5.82 -3.90 -3.27
N ILE A 118 5.31 -3.75 -2.04
CA ILE A 118 3.93 -3.32 -1.77
C ILE A 118 3.89 -1.81 -1.56
N LEU A 119 4.80 -1.27 -0.75
CA LEU A 119 4.78 0.13 -0.32
C LEU A 119 4.91 1.10 -1.50
N MET A 120 5.83 0.85 -2.43
CA MET A 120 6.09 1.78 -3.53
C MET A 120 4.91 1.90 -4.51
N PRO A 121 4.32 0.79 -5.01
CA PRO A 121 3.07 0.83 -5.77
C PRO A 121 1.92 1.54 -5.04
N VAL A 122 1.73 1.26 -3.75
CA VAL A 122 0.66 1.86 -2.94
C VAL A 122 0.86 3.37 -2.81
N ALA A 123 2.09 3.83 -2.54
CA ALA A 123 2.39 5.25 -2.46
C ALA A 123 2.12 5.97 -3.80
N ARG A 124 2.52 5.36 -4.92
CA ARG A 124 2.23 5.90 -6.27
C ARG A 124 0.74 5.96 -6.57
N PHE A 125 -0.01 4.91 -6.20
CA PHE A 125 -1.46 4.90 -6.32
C PHE A 125 -2.10 6.10 -5.65
N TYR A 126 -1.80 6.36 -4.37
CA TYR A 126 -2.39 7.50 -3.66
C TYR A 126 -1.89 8.85 -4.19
N GLY A 127 -0.66 8.91 -4.71
CA GLY A 127 -0.15 10.10 -5.41
C GLY A 127 -0.98 10.44 -6.64
N TYR A 128 -1.07 9.51 -7.59
CA TYR A 128 -1.85 9.68 -8.82
C TYR A 128 -3.35 9.84 -8.55
N TYR A 129 -3.89 9.12 -7.57
CA TYR A 129 -5.27 9.31 -7.13
C TYR A 129 -5.51 10.74 -6.63
N GLY A 130 -4.61 11.28 -5.80
CA GLY A 130 -4.68 12.66 -5.33
C GLY A 130 -4.62 13.69 -6.46
N GLU A 131 -3.77 13.46 -7.47
CA GLU A 131 -3.71 14.29 -8.68
C GLU A 131 -5.04 14.25 -9.45
N ALA A 132 -5.59 13.06 -9.71
CA ALA A 132 -6.87 12.91 -10.40
C ALA A 132 -8.02 13.61 -9.66
N VAL A 133 -8.10 13.44 -8.33
CA VAL A 133 -9.10 14.12 -7.48
C VAL A 133 -8.95 15.63 -7.55
N THR A 134 -7.71 16.13 -7.49
CA THR A 134 -7.42 17.57 -7.51
C THR A 134 -7.76 18.21 -8.86
N HIS A 135 -7.45 17.53 -9.96
CA HIS A 135 -7.70 18.04 -11.30
C HIS A 135 -9.15 17.87 -11.77
N PHE A 136 -9.90 16.91 -11.20
CA PHE A 136 -11.26 16.61 -11.66
C PHE A 136 -12.21 17.82 -11.67
N PRO A 137 -12.28 18.67 -10.63
CA PRO A 137 -13.11 19.89 -10.67
C PRO A 137 -12.67 20.92 -11.72
N HIS A 138 -11.44 20.81 -12.24
CA HIS A 138 -10.87 21.81 -13.15
C HIS A 138 -11.17 21.54 -14.63
N ILE A 139 -11.65 20.34 -14.97
CA ILE A 139 -12.07 20.01 -16.36
C ILE A 139 -13.45 20.56 -16.71
N VAL A 140 -14.21 21.02 -15.70
CA VAL A 140 -15.48 21.72 -15.89
C VAL A 140 -15.18 23.13 -16.38
N GLU A 141 -15.91 23.56 -17.41
CA GLU A 141 -15.78 24.91 -17.95
C GLU A 141 -16.11 25.98 -16.91
N ASP A 142 -15.20 26.94 -16.77
CA ASP A 142 -15.28 28.04 -15.83
C ASP A 142 -14.92 29.33 -16.59
N GLN A 143 -15.92 30.18 -16.84
CA GLN A 143 -15.77 31.39 -17.67
C GLN A 143 -14.80 32.41 -17.06
N ASP A 144 -14.58 32.35 -15.74
CA ASP A 144 -13.67 33.25 -15.04
C ASP A 144 -12.21 32.79 -15.15
N ARG A 145 -11.96 31.56 -15.62
CA ARG A 145 -10.63 30.96 -15.69
C ARG A 145 -9.97 31.22 -17.04
N LYS A 146 -8.73 31.74 -17.00
CA LYS A 146 -7.92 32.03 -18.21
C LYS A 146 -7.20 30.82 -18.79
N VAL A 147 -7.24 29.67 -18.10
CA VAL A 147 -6.53 28.45 -18.47
C VAL A 147 -7.54 27.32 -18.56
N GLY A 148 -7.58 26.64 -19.70
CA GLY A 148 -8.38 25.44 -19.91
C GLY A 148 -7.60 24.18 -19.51
N TYR A 149 -8.29 23.21 -18.92
CA TYR A 149 -7.75 21.90 -18.58
C TYR A 149 -8.37 20.85 -19.50
N GLY A 150 -7.52 20.05 -20.15
CA GLY A 150 -7.96 18.93 -20.97
C GLY A 150 -8.35 17.71 -20.12
N VAL A 151 -9.07 16.77 -20.72
CA VAL A 151 -9.45 15.50 -20.06
C VAL A 151 -8.24 14.66 -19.66
N GLU A 152 -7.10 14.85 -20.33
CA GLU A 152 -5.81 14.24 -20.00
C GLU A 152 -5.40 14.43 -18.52
N TRP A 153 -5.74 15.58 -17.92
CA TRP A 153 -5.36 15.93 -16.54
C TRP A 153 -6.02 15.03 -15.48
N VAL A 154 -7.07 14.33 -15.88
CA VAL A 154 -7.81 13.38 -15.03
C VAL A 154 -7.59 11.96 -15.51
N LEU A 155 -7.64 11.72 -16.83
CA LEU A 155 -7.51 10.39 -17.40
C LEU A 155 -6.12 9.80 -17.17
N ASP A 156 -5.06 10.56 -17.40
CA ASP A 156 -3.68 10.08 -17.25
C ASP A 156 -3.34 9.67 -15.81
N PRO A 157 -3.56 10.51 -14.77
CA PRO A 157 -3.33 10.09 -13.40
C PRO A 157 -4.29 8.97 -12.96
N ALA A 158 -5.56 8.98 -13.39
CA ALA A 158 -6.49 7.90 -13.05
C ALA A 158 -6.02 6.54 -13.59
N ILE A 159 -5.60 6.47 -14.85
CA ILE A 159 -5.07 5.24 -15.46
C ILE A 159 -3.75 4.85 -14.78
N SER A 160 -2.85 5.81 -14.57
CA SER A 160 -1.56 5.58 -13.92
C SER A 160 -1.70 5.05 -12.49
N ALA A 161 -2.69 5.53 -11.74
CA ALA A 161 -3.00 5.02 -10.40
C ALA A 161 -3.32 3.51 -10.45
N ILE A 162 -4.26 3.12 -11.32
CA ILE A 162 -4.69 1.72 -11.45
C ILE A 162 -3.54 0.83 -11.91
N ASP A 163 -2.79 1.25 -12.92
CA ASP A 163 -1.67 0.46 -13.45
C ASP A 163 -0.55 0.32 -12.41
N ALA A 164 -0.24 1.39 -11.68
CA ALA A 164 0.82 1.38 -10.68
C ALA A 164 0.52 0.42 -9.53
N VAL A 165 -0.74 0.25 -9.13
CA VAL A 165 -1.11 -0.51 -7.91
C VAL A 165 -1.29 -2.01 -8.13
N GLN A 166 -1.51 -2.44 -9.38
CA GLN A 166 -1.78 -3.86 -9.69
C GLN A 166 -0.74 -4.84 -9.12
N PRO A 167 0.59 -4.61 -9.23
CA PRO A 167 1.58 -5.54 -8.69
C PRO A 167 1.44 -5.73 -7.18
N ALA A 168 1.18 -4.65 -6.43
CA ALA A 168 0.99 -4.73 -4.99
C ALA A 168 -0.30 -5.47 -4.63
N LEU A 169 -1.41 -5.24 -5.34
CA LEU A 169 -2.64 -5.97 -5.07
C LEU A 169 -2.46 -7.48 -5.28
N ARG A 170 -1.78 -7.90 -6.35
CA ARG A 170 -1.46 -9.32 -6.59
C ARG A 170 -0.58 -9.91 -5.50
N GLU A 171 0.40 -9.16 -5.03
CA GLU A 171 1.26 -9.61 -3.94
C GLU A 171 0.48 -9.74 -2.63
N ILE A 172 -0.41 -8.78 -2.32
CA ILE A 172 -1.28 -8.84 -1.14
C ILE A 172 -2.23 -10.02 -1.21
N GLU A 173 -2.85 -10.28 -2.36
CA GLU A 173 -3.71 -11.45 -2.60
C GLU A 173 -2.95 -12.74 -2.32
N ARG A 174 -1.70 -12.84 -2.80
CA ARG A 174 -0.84 -14.01 -2.64
C ARG A 174 -0.46 -14.24 -1.17
N ILE A 175 0.03 -13.22 -0.46
CA ILE A 175 0.42 -13.38 0.96
C ILE A 175 -0.77 -13.51 1.90
N GLY A 176 -1.91 -12.91 1.53
CA GLY A 176 -3.15 -12.93 2.31
C GLY A 176 -4.01 -14.17 2.08
N GLY A 177 -3.71 -14.98 1.07
CA GLY A 177 -4.52 -16.14 0.71
C GLY A 177 -5.93 -15.77 0.26
N ILE A 178 -6.09 -14.63 -0.42
CA ILE A 178 -7.39 -14.16 -0.91
C ILE A 178 -7.86 -15.09 -2.03
N SER A 179 -8.95 -15.82 -1.78
CA SER A 179 -9.46 -16.84 -2.72
C SER A 179 -10.19 -16.24 -3.92
N GLU A 180 -10.77 -15.05 -3.76
CA GLU A 180 -11.48 -14.32 -4.81
C GLU A 180 -10.82 -12.95 -5.01
N PRO A 181 -9.82 -12.85 -5.91
CA PRO A 181 -9.19 -11.60 -6.27
C PRO A 181 -10.19 -10.56 -6.74
N ALA A 182 -9.98 -9.29 -6.38
CA ALA A 182 -10.81 -8.21 -6.88
C ALA A 182 -10.64 -8.10 -8.40
N THR A 183 -11.74 -8.22 -9.13
CA THR A 183 -11.71 -7.93 -10.57
C THR A 183 -11.78 -6.43 -10.76
N MET A 184 -10.67 -5.84 -11.21
CA MET A 184 -10.65 -4.44 -11.63
C MET A 184 -11.43 -4.31 -12.93
N ALA A 185 -12.31 -3.29 -12.98
CA ALA A 185 -13.02 -2.96 -14.21
C ALA A 185 -12.03 -2.47 -15.27
N ASP A 186 -12.36 -2.71 -16.54
CA ASP A 186 -11.52 -2.35 -17.68
C ASP A 186 -11.46 -0.82 -17.86
N LEU A 187 -10.27 -0.30 -18.18
CA LEU A 187 -9.97 1.10 -18.48
C LEU A 187 -9.94 1.38 -19.99
N LYS A 188 -10.35 0.43 -20.83
CA LYS A 188 -10.29 0.55 -22.29
C LYS A 188 -10.81 1.88 -22.83
N THR A 189 -12.01 2.31 -22.41
CA THR A 189 -12.58 3.56 -22.92
C THR A 189 -11.80 4.80 -22.46
N ALA A 190 -11.33 4.82 -21.21
CA ALA A 190 -10.46 5.89 -20.73
C ALA A 190 -9.13 5.96 -21.51
N ARG A 191 -8.53 4.80 -21.80
CA ARG A 191 -7.28 4.70 -22.58
C ARG A 191 -7.47 5.15 -24.03
N GLU A 192 -8.57 4.75 -24.67
CA GLU A 192 -8.92 5.20 -26.03
C GLU A 192 -9.09 6.72 -26.10
N ALA A 193 -9.80 7.31 -25.13
CA ALA A 193 -9.97 8.76 -25.05
C ALA A 193 -8.65 9.50 -24.83
N LEU A 194 -7.78 9.00 -23.94
CA LEU A 194 -6.47 9.60 -23.68
C LEU A 194 -5.54 9.49 -24.89
N ALA A 195 -5.57 8.37 -25.62
CA ALA A 195 -4.79 8.21 -26.85
C ALA A 195 -5.23 9.23 -27.92
N LEU A 196 -6.53 9.38 -28.13
CA LEU A 196 -7.06 10.35 -29.09
C LEU A 196 -6.67 11.79 -28.73
N GLU A 197 -6.79 12.18 -27.46
CA GLU A 197 -6.39 13.53 -27.01
C GLU A 197 -4.90 13.80 -27.25
N ARG A 198 -4.04 12.80 -27.03
CA ARG A 198 -2.59 12.91 -27.32
C ARG A 198 -2.32 13.03 -28.81
N ASP A 199 -2.93 12.19 -29.63
CA ASP A 199 -2.77 12.21 -31.09
C ASP A 199 -3.22 13.53 -31.72
N MET A 200 -4.18 14.24 -31.11
CA MET A 200 -4.67 15.54 -31.61
C MET A 200 -3.80 16.73 -31.19
N ARG A 201 -2.86 16.51 -30.25
CA ARG A 201 -1.97 17.55 -29.73
C ARG A 201 -0.61 17.59 -30.43
N ASP A 202 -0.19 16.46 -30.98
CA ASP A 202 1.03 16.27 -31.76
C ASP A 202 0.84 16.72 -33.23
#